data_AF-A0A1F3K2K3-F1
#
_entry.id   AF-A0A1F3K2K3-F1
#
_cell.length_a   1.000
_cell.length_b   1.000
_cell.length_c   1.000
_cell.angle_alpha   90.00
_cell.angle_beta   90.00
_cell.angle_gamma   90.00
#
_symmetry.space_group_name_H-M   'P 1'
#
loop_
_entity.id
_entity.type
_entity.pdbx_description
1 polymer ?
#
loop_
_entity_poly.entity_id
_entity_poly.type
_entity_poly.pdbx_seq_one_letter_code
_entity_poly.pdbx_strand_id
1 'polypeptide(L)' 'MEVRILWTDFALSQLEDIYDFYKYKASPRIAKKLVKSVVEESITLESNPLIGINETPPRSPAQGISRTCAPNVKC' A
#
# COMPACT_ATOMS: atom_id res chain seq x y z
N MET A 1 8.83 15.07 -15.92
CA MET A 1 8.23 15.93 -14.89
C MET A 1 9.06 15.67 -13.65
N GLU A 2 9.68 16.69 -13.06
CA GLU A 2 10.57 16.51 -11.92
C GLU A 2 9.81 16.95 -10.67
N VAL A 3 9.61 16.03 -9.72
CA VAL A 3 8.94 16.30 -8.45
C VAL A 3 9.90 16.03 -7.30
N ARG A 4 9.79 16.82 -6.22
CA ARG A 4 10.57 16.60 -5.01
C ARG A 4 9.79 15.70 -4.06
N ILE A 5 10.48 14.70 -3.51
CA ILE A 5 9.90 13.82 -2.50
C ILE A 5 10.08 14.44 -1.12
N LEU A 6 8.98 14.50 -0.38
CA LEU A 6 8.93 14.97 1.00
C LEU A 6 8.29 13.88 1.86
N TRP A 7 8.93 13.58 2.99
CA TRP A 7 8.41 12.67 3.99
C TRP A 7 7.85 13.48 5.16
N THR A 8 6.65 13.17 5.60
CA THR A 8 6.08 13.75 6.82
C THR A 8 6.68 13.05 8.05
N ASP A 9 6.63 13.70 9.20
CA ASP A 9 7.07 13.09 10.46
C ASP A 9 6.35 11.77 10.75
N PHE A 10 5.07 11.67 10.38
CA PHE A 10 4.29 10.45 10.45
C PHE A 10 4.81 9.34 9.53
N ALA A 11 5.25 9.69 8.32
CA ALA A 11 5.81 8.70 7.41
C ALA A 11 7.18 8.20 7.90
N LEU A 12 7.98 9.09 8.50
CA LEU A 12 9.24 8.72 9.14
C LEU A 12 9.03 7.79 10.33
N SER A 13 8.07 8.10 11.23
CA SER A 13 7.76 7.24 12.37
C SER A 13 7.29 5.85 11.94
N GLN A 14 6.52 5.75 10.85
CA GLN A 14 6.12 4.44 10.31
C GLN A 14 7.31 3.62 9.77
N LEU A 15 8.32 4.25 9.18
CA LEU A 15 9.54 3.54 8.76
C LEU A 15 10.33 3.01 9.97
N GLU A 16 10.36 3.76 11.07
CA GLU A 16 10.94 3.33 12.34
C GLU A 16 10.16 2.13 12.92
N ASP A 17 8.83 2.20 12.93
CA ASP A 17 7.98 1.11 13.41
C ASP A 17 8.17 -0.17 12.60
N ILE A 18 8.26 -0.07 11.26
CA ILE A 18 8.56 -1.20 10.36
C ILE A 18 9.94 -1.78 10.71
N TYR A 19 10.94 -0.92 10.87
CA TYR A 19 12.29 -1.36 11.20
C TYR A 19 12.30 -2.13 12.52
N ASP A 20 11.77 -1.55 13.58
CA ASP A 20 11.80 -2.12 14.91
C ASP A 20 11.02 -3.43 14.98
N PHE A 21 9.85 -3.50 14.35
CA PHE A 21 9.08 -4.74 14.28
C PHE A 21 9.88 -5.88 13.62
N TYR A 22 10.46 -5.65 12.44
CA TYR A 22 11.19 -6.69 11.71
C TYR A 22 12.58 -6.97 12.27
N LYS A 23 13.17 -6.02 13.01
CA LYS A 23 14.43 -6.19 13.73
C LYS A 23 14.30 -7.30 14.77
N TYR A 24 13.22 -7.29 15.55
CA TYR A 24 12.95 -8.32 16.57
C TYR A 24 12.31 -9.58 15.99
N LYS A 25 11.39 -9.44 15.02
CA LYS A 25 10.65 -10.59 14.46
C LYS A 25 11.47 -11.45 13.51
N ALA A 26 12.40 -10.86 12.74
CA ALA A 26 13.13 -11.56 11.69
C ALA A 26 14.64 -11.41 11.85
N SER A 27 15.18 -10.24 11.55
CA SER A 27 16.56 -9.86 11.85
C SER A 27 16.78 -8.39 11.49
N PRO A 28 17.78 -7.73 12.09
CA PRO A 28 18.18 -6.37 11.69
C PRO A 28 18.50 -6.27 10.19
N ARG A 29 19.07 -7.32 9.58
CA ARG A 29 19.39 -7.35 8.15
C ARG A 29 18.13 -7.29 7.28
N ILE A 30 17.10 -8.04 7.65
CA ILE A 30 15.81 -8.05 6.93
C ILE A 30 15.09 -6.72 7.12
N ALA A 31 15.06 -6.19 8.34
CA ALA A 31 14.48 -4.88 8.64
C ALA A 31 15.11 -3.76 7.79
N LYS A 32 16.46 -3.70 7.73
CA LYS A 32 17.18 -2.75 6.86
C LYS A 32 16.81 -2.92 5.39
N LYS A 33 16.70 -4.16 4.91
CA LYS A 33 16.35 -4.43 3.51
C LYS A 33 14.95 -3.90 3.18
N LEU A 34 13.98 -4.09 4.07
CA LEU A 34 12.60 -3.62 3.87
C LEU A 34 12.52 -2.10 3.85
N VAL A 35 13.11 -1.43 4.83
CA VAL A 35 13.15 0.05 4.86
C VAL A 35 13.84 0.59 3.61
N LYS A 36 14.98 -0.01 3.22
CA LYS A 36 15.69 0.39 2.00
C LYS A 36 14.83 0.25 0.75
N SER A 37 14.09 -0.85 0.60
CA SER A 37 13.20 -1.02 -0.56
C SER A 37 12.10 0.04 -0.61
N VAL A 38 11.52 0.42 0.53
CA VAL A 38 10.49 1.48 0.56
C VAL A 38 11.08 2.84 0.13
N VAL A 39 12.28 3.17 0.60
CA VAL A 39 12.97 4.40 0.19
C VAL A 39 13.34 4.35 -1.30
N GLU A 40 13.84 3.22 -1.80
CA GLU A 40 14.17 3.05 -3.23
C GLU A 40 12.94 3.21 -4.12
N GLU A 41 11.82 2.58 -3.78
CA GLU A 41 10.55 2.74 -4.50
C GLU A 41 10.08 4.20 -4.50
N SER A 42 10.23 4.90 -3.37
CA SER A 42 9.87 6.32 -3.32
C SER A 42 10.68 7.13 -4.33
N ILE A 43 12.00 6.92 -4.42
CA ILE A 43 12.87 7.66 -5.36
C ILE A 43 12.42 7.49 -6.82
N THR A 44 11.85 6.33 -7.18
CA THR A 44 11.34 6.13 -8.55
C THR A 44 10.23 7.13 -8.92
N LEU A 45 9.48 7.63 -7.92
CA LEU A 45 8.42 8.62 -8.08
C LEU A 45 8.93 10.00 -8.52
N GLU A 46 10.20 10.33 -8.28
CA GLU A 46 10.80 11.59 -8.76
C GLU A 46 10.72 11.67 -10.29
N SER A 47 10.95 10.53 -10.95
CA SER A 47 10.89 10.41 -12.41
C SER A 47 9.51 10.05 -12.94
N ASN A 48 8.74 9.25 -12.17
CA ASN A 48 7.45 8.71 -12.56
C ASN A 48 6.39 8.93 -11.45
N PRO A 49 5.93 10.17 -11.23
CA PRO A 49 5.03 10.50 -10.11
C PRO A 49 3.64 9.86 -10.21
N LEU A 50 3.25 9.38 -11.39
CA LEU A 50 1.95 8.79 -11.67
C LEU A 50 2.01 7.25 -11.83
N ILE A 51 3.09 6.61 -11.34
CA ILE A 51 3.24 5.15 -11.41
C ILE A 51 2.22 4.41 -10.52
N GLY A 52 1.76 5.05 -9.45
CA GLY A 52 0.79 4.49 -8.52
C GLY A 52 -0.61 4.39 -9.13
N ILE A 53 -1.36 3.36 -8.73
CA ILE A 53 -2.79 3.26 -9.05
C ILE A 53 -3.58 4.25 -8.20
N ASN A 54 -4.61 4.87 -8.76
CA ASN A 54 -5.48 5.75 -7.98
C ASN A 54 -6.23 4.91 -6.93
N GLU A 55 -6.09 5.27 -5.66
CA GLU A 55 -6.72 4.64 -4.50
C GLU A 55 -8.25 4.74 -4.52
N THR A 56 -8.83 5.50 -5.45
CA THR A 56 -10.27 5.47 -5.70
C THR A 56 -10.61 4.14 -6.37
N PRO A 57 -11.20 3.15 -5.66
CA PRO A 57 -11.71 1.98 -6.35
C PRO A 57 -12.75 2.45 -7.38
N PRO A 58 -12.81 1.86 -8.59
CA PRO A 58 -13.97 2.06 -9.43
C PRO A 58 -15.19 1.69 -8.58
N ARG A 59 -16.08 2.68 -8.38
CA ARG A 59 -17.31 2.54 -7.59
C ARG A 59 -17.93 1.22 -8.01
N SER A 60 -17.87 0.19 -7.16
CA SER A 60 -18.50 -1.07 -7.49
C SER A 60 -19.96 -0.72 -7.80
N PRO A 61 -20.52 -1.16 -8.94
CA PRO A 61 -21.95 -1.03 -9.12
C PRO A 61 -22.59 -1.68 -7.90
N ALA A 62 -23.50 -0.91 -7.30
CA ALA A 62 -24.07 -1.09 -5.98
C ALA A 62 -24.09 -2.54 -5.49
N GLN A 63 -23.85 -2.71 -4.19
CA GLN A 63 -24.40 -3.84 -3.44
C GLN A 63 -25.90 -3.95 -3.77
N GLY A 64 -26.16 -4.84 -4.71
CA GLY A 64 -27.40 -4.96 -5.46
C GLY A 64 -27.37 -6.29 -6.19
N ILE A 65 -26.69 -7.28 -5.61
CA ILE A 65 -27.09 -8.67 -5.81
C ILE A 65 -28.41 -8.79 -5.06
N SER A 66 -29.50 -8.37 -5.70
CA SER A 66 -30.78 -9.00 -5.43
C SER A 66 -30.53 -10.47 -5.72
N ARG A 67 -30.43 -11.27 -4.65
CA ARG A 67 -30.50 -12.71 -4.76
C ARG A 67 -31.90 -13.00 -5.27
N THR A 68 -32.09 -12.95 -6.58
CA THR A 68 -33.17 -13.70 -7.19
C THR A 68 -32.79 -15.16 -6.97
N CYS A 69 -33.36 -15.77 -5.92
CA CYS A 69 -33.29 -17.22 -5.75
C CYS A 69 -33.74 -17.81 -7.08
N ALA A 70 -32.89 -18.62 -7.72
CA ALA A 70 -33.30 -19.38 -8.89
C ALA A 70 -34.51 -20.24 -8.50
N PRO A 71 -35.52 -20.43 -9.38
CA PRO A 71 -36.83 -20.96 -9.02
C PRO A 71 -36.85 -22.42 -8.52
N ASN A 72 -35.68 -23.06 -8.34
CA ASN A 72 -35.56 -24.44 -7.88
C ASN A 72 -34.57 -24.66 -6.73
N VAL A 73 -34.16 -23.60 -6.03
CA VAL A 73 -33.36 -23.77 -4.79
C VAL A 73 -34.18 -23.25 -3.63
N LYS A 74 -34.53 -24.14 -2.70
CA LYS A 74 -35.17 -23.76 -1.42
C LYS A 74 -34.21 -22.86 -0.65
N CYS A 75 -34.49 -21.57 -0.72
CA CYS A 75 -34.28 -20.62 0.35
C CYS A 75 -35.29 -21.01 1.47
#